data_AF-A0A9D2LZE2-F1
#
_entry.id   AF-A0A9D2LZE2-F1
#
_cell.length_a   1.000
_cell.length_b   1.000
_cell.length_c   1.000
_cell.angle_alpha   90.00
_cell.angle_beta   90.00
_cell.angle_gamma   90.00
#
_symmetry.space_group_name_H-M   'P 1'
#
loop_
_entity.id
_entity.type
_entity.pdbx_description
1 polymer ?
#
loop_
_entity_poly.entity_id
_entity_poly.type
_entity_poly.pdbx_seq_one_letter_code
_entity_poly.pdbx_strand_id
1 'polypeptide(L)'
;MKVTCKVIQDLLPLYHDGVASPDTAALVEEHLKDCEACQEVYHKLQEAPAPSLTLDTIPKKRETKFLEGLNQVKRVLRKKWVKIAALAVAAT
;
A
#
# COMPACT_ATOMS: atom_id res chain seq x y z
N MET A 1 -2.59 34.06 7.33
CA MET A 1 -3.24 34.06 8.67
C MET A 1 -2.26 33.45 9.66
N LYS A 2 -2.11 33.97 10.88
CA LYS A 2 -1.19 33.35 11.85
C LYS A 2 -1.87 32.14 12.50
N VAL A 3 -1.69 30.98 11.91
CA VAL A 3 -2.11 29.70 12.49
C VAL A 3 -1.17 29.35 13.64
N THR A 4 -1.72 28.85 14.75
CA THR A 4 -0.90 28.49 15.91
C THR A 4 -0.24 27.13 15.70
N CYS A 5 0.94 26.93 16.30
CA CYS A 5 1.66 25.66 16.21
C CYS A 5 0.81 24.46 16.68
N LYS A 6 -0.08 24.65 17.66
CA LYS A 6 -0.99 23.59 18.13
C LYS A 6 -1.90 23.07 17.03
N VAL A 7 -2.54 23.98 16.29
CA VAL A 7 -3.41 23.60 15.17
C VAL A 7 -2.61 22.86 14.10
N ILE A 8 -1.40 23.31 13.81
CA ILE A 8 -0.55 22.64 12.82
C ILE A 8 -0.13 21.25 13.31
N GLN A 9 0.23 21.10 14.59
CA GLN A 9 0.58 19.80 15.18
C GLN A 9 -0.59 18.81 15.16
N ASP A 10 -1.83 19.26 15.36
CA ASP A 10 -3.02 18.41 15.24
C ASP A 10 -3.27 17.96 13.79
N LEU A 11 -2.84 18.75 12.81
CA LEU A 11 -2.99 18.46 11.38
C LEU A 11 -1.81 17.68 10.79
N LEU A 12 -0.63 17.71 11.43
CA LEU A 12 0.58 17.03 10.97
C LEU A 12 0.39 15.52 10.70
N PRO A 13 -0.33 14.74 11.53
CA PRO A 13 -0.60 13.33 11.23
C PRO A 13 -1.37 13.16 9.92
N LEU A 14 -2.42 13.96 9.71
CA LEU A 14 -3.25 13.89 8.49
C LEU A 14 -2.47 14.30 7.24
N TYR A 15 -1.58 15.29 7.38
CA TYR A 15 -0.65 15.71 6.34
C TYR A 15 0.38 14.62 6.02
N HIS A 16 0.97 14.00 7.05
CA HIS A 16 1.92 12.88 6.91
C HIS A 16 1.29 11.67 6.22
N ASP A 17 0.06 11.32 6.57
CA ASP A 17 -0.69 10.21 5.98
C ASP A 17 -1.21 10.52 4.54
N GLY A 18 -1.03 11.76 4.06
CA GLY A 18 -1.45 12.18 2.72
C GLY A 18 -2.98 12.26 2.53
N VAL A 19 -3.74 12.32 3.63
CA VAL A 19 -5.21 12.38 3.62
C VAL A 19 -5.77 13.78 3.86
N ALA A 20 -4.90 14.76 4.14
CA ALA A 20 -5.28 16.15 4.27
C ALA A 20 -5.79 16.73 2.94
N SER A 21 -6.78 17.63 3.02
CA SER A 21 -7.25 18.36 1.83
C SER A 21 -6.14 19.29 1.29
N PRO A 22 -6.15 19.64 -0.01
CA PRO A 22 -5.13 20.51 -0.59
C PRO A 22 -4.96 21.84 0.15
N ASP A 23 -6.06 22.46 0.58
CA ASP A 23 -6.04 23.72 1.32
C ASP A 23 -5.38 23.55 2.69
N THR A 24 -5.65 22.42 3.36
CA THR A 24 -5.03 22.09 4.65
C THR A 24 -3.54 21.78 4.50
N ALA A 25 -3.16 21.06 3.44
CA ALA A 25 -1.77 20.74 3.15
C ALA A 25 -0.94 22.00 2.88
N ALA A 26 -1.45 22.92 2.04
CA ALA A 26 -0.80 24.19 1.75
C ALA A 26 -0.58 25.03 3.02
N LEU A 27 -1.55 25.03 3.94
CA LEU A 27 -1.46 25.71 5.23
C LEU A 27 -0.33 25.15 6.12
N VAL A 28 -0.21 23.82 6.17
CA VAL A 28 0.83 23.12 6.92
C VAL A 28 2.20 23.38 6.30
N GLU A 29 2.32 23.32 4.97
CA GLU A 29 3.55 23.63 4.25
C GLU A 29 4.03 25.08 4.46
N GLU A 30 3.12 26.05 4.41
CA GLU A 30 3.44 27.46 4.70
C GLU A 30 4.01 27.60 6.11
N HIS A 31 3.37 26.97 7.11
CA HIS A 31 3.84 27.05 8.49
C HIS A 31 5.17 26.32 8.73
N LEU A 32 5.37 25.17 8.07
CA LEU A 32 6.62 24.41 8.20
C LEU A 32 7.82 25.13 7.60
N LYS A 33 7.64 26.11 6.69
CA LYS A 33 8.77 26.90 6.16
C LYS A 33 9.41 27.79 7.22
N ASP A 34 8.61 28.35 8.12
CA ASP A 34 9.04 29.39 9.06
C ASP A 34 9.04 28.92 10.53
N CYS A 35 8.64 27.67 10.82
CA CYS A 35 8.53 27.16 12.19
C CYS A 35 9.34 25.87 12.42
N GLU A 36 10.54 26.03 12.99
CA GLU A 36 11.45 24.92 13.35
C GLU A 36 10.81 23.93 14.34
N ALA A 37 10.05 24.43 15.33
CA ALA A 37 9.39 23.58 16.31
C ALA A 37 8.39 22.59 15.67
N CYS A 38 7.68 23.02 14.61
CA CYS A 38 6.76 22.14 13.88
C CYS A 38 7.51 21.19 12.94
N GLN A 39 8.66 21.60 12.39
CA GLN A 39 9.53 20.70 11.61
C GLN A 39 10.08 19.56 12.47
N GLU A 40 10.53 19.83 13.70
CA GLU A 40 10.99 18.80 14.62
C GLU A 40 9.90 17.78 14.94
N VAL A 41 8.67 18.24 15.17
CA VAL A 41 7.53 17.35 15.41
C VAL A 41 7.26 16.49 14.16
N TYR A 42 7.26 17.09 12.97
CA TYR A 42 7.07 16.35 11.73
C TYR A 42 8.17 15.30 11.48
N HIS A 43 9.43 15.60 11.81
CA HIS A 43 10.52 14.63 11.73
C HIS A 43 10.30 13.45 12.68
N LYS A 44 9.90 13.71 13.93
CA LYS A 44 9.57 12.67 14.91
C LYS A 44 8.41 11.78 14.45
N LEU A 45 7.43 12.34 13.73
CA LEU A 45 6.36 11.54 13.12
C LEU A 45 6.88 10.62 12.01
N GLN A 46 7.83 11.08 11.19
CA GLN A 46 8.43 10.25 10.14
C GLN A 46 9.36 9.16 10.69
N GLU A 47 10.02 9.43 11.82
CA GLU A 47 10.89 8.46 12.51
C GLU A 47 10.10 7.45 13.35
N ALA A 48 8.88 7.80 13.75
CA ALA A 48 8.00 6.86 14.43
C ALA A 48 7.74 5.70 13.46
N PRO A 49 8.12 4.46 13.80
CA PRO A 49 7.77 3.33 12.98
C PRO A 49 6.25 3.33 12.90
N ALA A 50 5.72 3.52 11.68
CA ALA A 50 4.30 3.36 11.44
C ALA A 50 3.85 2.10 12.17
N PRO A 51 2.78 2.14 12.99
CA PRO A 51 2.26 0.94 13.62
C PRO A 51 2.00 0.01 12.46
N SER A 52 2.89 -0.96 12.32
CA SER A 52 2.89 -1.85 11.21
C SER A 52 1.71 -2.75 11.53
N LEU A 53 0.54 -2.34 11.00
CA LEU A 53 -0.48 -3.26 10.52
C LEU A 53 0.20 -4.07 9.42
N THR A 54 1.18 -4.85 9.85
CA THR A 54 1.80 -5.87 9.07
C THR A 54 0.64 -6.80 8.74
N LEU A 55 0.36 -6.87 7.44
CA LEU A 55 -0.27 -8.04 6.86
C LEU A 55 0.48 -9.34 7.23
N ASP A 56 1.61 -9.29 7.95
CA ASP A 56 2.29 -10.44 8.54
C ASP A 56 1.51 -11.14 9.67
N THR A 57 0.35 -10.60 10.11
CA THR A 57 -0.62 -11.38 10.89
C THR A 57 -1.56 -12.25 10.03
N ILE A 58 -1.55 -12.11 8.69
CA ILE A 58 -2.01 -13.19 7.82
C ILE A 58 -0.83 -14.13 7.61
N PRO A 59 -0.90 -15.41 8.04
CA PRO A 59 0.16 -16.35 7.76
C PRO A 59 0.34 -16.48 6.24
N LYS A 60 1.43 -15.90 5.71
CA LYS A 60 1.96 -16.04 4.32
C LYS A 60 2.03 -17.50 3.83
N LYS A 61 1.92 -18.47 4.74
CA LYS A 61 1.86 -19.91 4.46
C LYS A 61 0.60 -20.33 3.68
N ARG A 62 -0.49 -19.55 3.70
CA ARG A 62 -1.74 -19.91 2.99
C ARG A 62 -1.68 -19.57 1.49
N GLU A 63 -0.95 -18.53 1.12
CA GLU A 63 -0.89 -18.05 -0.27
C GLU A 63 -0.10 -19.02 -1.17
N THR A 64 1.03 -19.54 -0.68
CA THR A 64 1.85 -20.50 -1.46
C THR A 64 1.06 -21.76 -1.82
N LYS A 65 0.34 -22.36 -0.86
CA LYS A 65 -0.47 -23.56 -1.11
C LYS A 65 -1.58 -23.34 -2.13
N PHE A 66 -2.19 -22.15 -2.13
CA PHE A 66 -3.24 -21.81 -3.09
C PHE A 66 -2.66 -21.64 -4.50
N LEU A 67 -1.53 -20.95 -4.64
CA LEU A 67 -0.83 -20.79 -5.92
C LEU A 67 -0.34 -22.14 -6.49
N GLU A 68 0.16 -23.03 -5.63
CA GLU A 68 0.55 -24.39 -6.00
C GLU A 68 -0.64 -25.19 -6.58
N GLY A 69 -1.82 -25.07 -5.95
CA GLY A 69 -3.06 -25.69 -6.43
C GLY A 69 -3.47 -25.20 -7.83
N LEU A 70 -3.43 -23.88 -8.07
CA LEU A 70 -3.80 -23.30 -9.37
C LEU A 70 -2.87 -23.76 -10.50
N ASN A 71 -1.56 -23.88 -10.23
CA ASN A 71 -0.59 -24.36 -11.23
C ASN A 71 -0.82 -25.83 -11.60
N GLN A 72 -1.26 -26.66 -10.64
CA GLN A 72 -1.63 -28.05 -10.93
C GLN A 72 -2.86 -28.11 -11.86
N VAL A 73 -3.91 -27.33 -11.55
CA VAL A 73 -5.13 -27.25 -12.38
C VAL A 73 -4.81 -26.75 -13.80
N LYS A 74 -3.99 -25.70 -13.93
CA LYS A 74 -3.53 -25.17 -15.23
C LYS A 74 -2.79 -26.23 -16.05
N ARG A 75 -1.94 -27.06 -15.44
CA ARG A 75 -1.24 -28.16 -16.13
C ARG A 75 -2.19 -29.25 -16.64
N VAL A 76 -3.23 -29.61 -15.87
CA VAL A 76 -4.24 -30.60 -16.29
C VAL A 76 -5.05 -30.09 -17.48
N LEU A 77 -5.53 -28.84 -17.42
CA LEU A 77 -6.25 -28.22 -18.52
C LEU A 77 -5.36 -28.17 -19.77
N ARG A 78 -4.13 -27.66 -19.67
CA ARG A 78 -3.20 -27.58 -20.81
C ARG A 78 -2.98 -28.94 -21.48
N LYS A 79 -2.80 -30.01 -20.69
CA LYS A 79 -2.69 -31.38 -21.23
C LYS A 79 -3.95 -31.86 -21.94
N LYS A 80 -5.14 -31.53 -21.42
CA LYS A 80 -6.42 -31.89 -22.05
C LYS A 80 -6.61 -31.15 -23.39
N TRP A 81 -6.30 -29.85 -23.43
CA TRP A 81 -6.36 -29.04 -24.65
C TRP A 81 -5.40 -29.52 -25.74
N VAL A 82 -4.18 -29.92 -25.39
CA VAL A 82 -3.20 -30.49 -26.36
C VAL A 82 -3.73 -31.80 -26.98
N LYS A 83 -4.36 -32.67 -26.20
CA LYS A 83 -4.96 -33.92 -26.71
C LYS A 83 -6.14 -33.65 -27.66
N ILE A 84 -6.99 -32.69 -27.30
CA ILE A 84 -8.13 -32.29 -28.16
C ILE A 84 -7.62 -31.72 -29.48
N ALA A 85 -6.61 -30.84 -29.45
CA ALA A 85 -6.00 -30.28 -30.65
C ALA A 85 -5.37 -31.36 -31.53
N ALA A 86 -4.66 -32.34 -30.95
CA ALA A 86 -4.07 -33.45 -31.71
C ALA A 86 -5.11 -34.33 -32.40
N LEU A 87 -6.26 -34.60 -31.75
CA LEU A 87 -7.35 -35.35 -32.36
C LEU A 87 -8.04 -34.58 -33.49
N ALA A 88 -8.20 -33.26 -33.34
CA ALA A 88 -8.77 -32.41 -34.38
C ALA A 88 -7.88 -32.35 -35.63
N VAL A 89 -6.55 -32.32 -35.46
CA VAL A 89 -5.58 -32.32 -36.56
C VAL A 89 -5.52 -33.68 -37.27
N ALA A 90 -5.79 -34.79 -36.59
CA ALA A 90 -5.82 -36.12 -37.20
C ALA A 90 -7.11 -36.44 -37.97
N ALA A 91 -8.15 -35.60 -37.84
CA ALA A 91 -9.44 -35.77 -38.49
C ALA A 91 -9.64 -34.88 -39.74
N THR A 92 -8.59 -34.20 -40.18
CA THR A 92 -8.51 -33.41 -41.43
C THR A 92 -7.49 -34.02 -42.37
#